data_AF-A0A243RYX4-F1
#
_entry.id   AF-A0A243RYX4-F1
#
_cell.length_a   1.000
_cell.length_b   1.000
_cell.length_c   1.000
_cell.angle_alpha   90.00
_cell.angle_beta   90.00
_cell.angle_gamma   90.00
#
_symmetry.space_group_name_H-M   'P 1'
#
loop_
_entity.id
_entity.type
_entity.pdbx_description
1 polymer ?
#
loop_
_entity_poly.entity_id
_entity_poly.type
_entity_poly.pdbx_seq_one_letter_code
_entity_poly.pdbx_strand_id
1 'polypeptide(L)' 'MRPELVIEVGVDVARDAAGRWRHPARLHRARTDLSPTDVPLLTSPSP' A
#
# COMPACT_ATOMS: atom_id res chain seq x y z
N MET A 1 14.39 14.15 2.16
CA MET A 1 14.53 12.69 2.06
C MET A 1 13.78 12.22 0.83
N ARG A 2 14.38 11.37 0.00
CA ARG A 2 13.72 10.72 -1.14
C ARG A 2 13.55 9.24 -0.78
N PRO A 3 12.40 8.60 -1.04
CA PRO A 3 12.26 7.17 -0.80
C PRO A 3 13.19 6.40 -1.73
N GLU A 4 13.81 5.35 -1.20
CA GLU A 4 14.80 4.51 -1.90
C GLU A 4 14.39 3.02 -1.90
N LEU A 5 13.50 2.63 -0.98
CA LEU A 5 13.02 1.25 -0.83
C LEU A 5 11.58 1.12 -1.31
N VAL A 6 11.31 0.10 -2.13
CA VAL A 6 9.96 -0.33 -2.51
C VAL A 6 9.58 -1.59 -1.74
N ILE A 7 8.38 -1.59 -1.18
CA ILE A 7 7.79 -2.75 -0.48
C ILE A 7 6.45 -3.11 -1.08
N GLU A 8 6.17 -4.42 -1.14
CA GLU A 8 4.87 -4.96 -1.49
C GLU A 8 4.01 -5.09 -0.23
N VAL A 9 2.81 -4.53 -0.26
CA VAL A 9 1.86 -4.50 0.87
C VAL A 9 0.49 -4.95 0.39
N GLY A 10 -0.11 -5.90 1.12
CA GLY A 10 -1.49 -6.33 0.91
C GLY A 10 -2.40 -5.55 1.84
N VAL A 11 -3.47 -4.99 1.29
CA VAL A 11 -4.49 -4.24 2.05
C VAL A 11 -5.81 -4.96 1.93
N ASP A 12 -6.48 -5.19 3.04
CA ASP A 12 -7.86 -5.67 3.10
C ASP A 12 -8.74 -4.59 3.73
N VAL A 13 -10.00 -4.53 3.31
CA VAL A 13 -11.01 -3.60 3.84
C VAL A 13 -12.21 -4.43 4.27
N ALA A 14 -12.28 -4.68 5.57
CA ALA A 14 -13.31 -5.51 6.15
C ALA A 14 -14.01 -4.76 7.28
N ARG A 15 -15.28 -5.11 7.51
CA ARG A 15 -16.03 -4.64 8.66
C ARG A 15 -15.95 -5.71 9.75
N ASP A 16 -15.54 -5.33 10.96
CA ASP A 16 -15.47 -6.27 12.08
C ASP A 16 -16.86 -6.61 12.62
N ALA A 17 -16.93 -7.60 13.51
CA ALA A 17 -18.20 -8.07 14.09
C ALA A 17 -18.97 -6.99 14.89
N ALA A 18 -18.31 -5.91 15.29
CA ALA A 18 -18.93 -4.76 15.96
C ALA A 18 -19.34 -3.65 14.98
N GLY A 19 -19.23 -3.90 13.66
CA GLY A 19 -19.60 -2.94 12.63
C GLY A 19 -18.57 -1.84 12.40
N ARG A 20 -17.32 -1.98 12.85
CA ARG A 20 -16.26 -1.00 12.57
C ARG A 20 -15.47 -1.40 11.33
N TRP A 21 -15.21 -0.43 10.45
CA TRP A 21 -14.30 -0.62 9.33
C TRP A 21 -12.87 -0.80 9.83
N ARG A 22 -12.20 -1.83 9.33
CA ARG A 22 -10.78 -2.10 9.54
C ARG A 22 -10.09 -2.20 8.19
N HIS A 23 -8.91 -1.60 8.14
CA HIS A 23 -8.06 -1.58 6.96
C HIS A 23 -6.71 -2.21 7.30
N PRO A 24 -6.64 -3.52 7.59
CA PRO A 24 -5.37 -4.16 7.86
C PRO A 24 -4.47 -4.09 6.62
N ALA A 25 -3.26 -3.58 6.81
CA ALA A 25 -2.17 -3.64 5.84
C ALA A 25 -1.11 -4.64 6.33
N ARG A 26 -0.65 -5.52 5.44
CA ARG A 26 0.38 -6.53 5.74
C ARG A 26 1.56 -6.35 4.80
N LEU A 27 2.75 -6.24 5.37
CA LEU A 27 4.00 -6.29 4.62
C LEU A 27 4.18 -7.70 4.03
N HIS A 28 4.44 -7.78 2.73
CA HIS A 28 4.78 -9.04 2.07
C HIS A 28 6.28 -9.21 1.89
N ARG A 29 6.94 -8.27 1.20
CA ARG A 29 8.39 -8.34 0.92
C ARG A 29 8.94 -7.01 0.41
N ALA A 30 10.26 -6.85 0.50
CA ALA A 30 10.98 -5.83 -0.26
C ALA A 30 11.03 -6.22 -1.75
N ARG A 31 10.88 -5.23 -2.63
CA ARG A 31 11.00 -5.37 -4.09
C ARG A 31 12.34 -4.82 -4.55
N THR A 32 13.39 -5.60 -4.35
CA THR A 32 14.76 -5.23 -4.74
C THR A 32 14.94 -5.14 -6.26
N ASP A 33 13.95 -5.60 -7.00
CA ASP A 33 13.85 -5.53 -8.46
C ASP A 33 13.20 -4.23 -8.97
N LEU A 34 12.71 -3.35 -8.08
CA LEU A 34 12.02 -2.11 -8.45
C LEU A 34 12.68 -0.86 -7.83
N SER A 35 12.71 0.22 -8.61
CA SER A 35 12.99 1.58 -8.14
C SER A 35 11.71 2.31 -7.76
N PRO A 36 11.75 3.27 -6.82
CA PRO A 36 10.62 4.15 -6.50
C PRO A 36 10.05 4.91 -7.71
N THR A 37 10.84 5.14 -8.76
CA THR A 37 10.38 5.76 -10.01
C THR A 37 9.49 4.86 -10.86
N ASP A 38 9.56 3.55 -10.63
CA ASP A 38 8.82 2.55 -11.42
C ASP A 38 7.41 2.33 -10.87
N VAL A 39 7.13 2.85 -9.66
CA VAL A 39 5.82 2.76 -9.02
C VAL A 39 4.99 4.00 -9.36
N PRO A 40 3.79 3.84 -9.95
CA PRO A 40 2.90 4.96 -10.21
C PRO A 40 2.61 5.74 -8.93
N LEU A 41 2.73 7.07 -8.99
CA LEU A 41 2.29 7.91 -7.89
C LEU A 41 0.78 7.77 -7.76
N LEU A 42 0.32 7.60 -6.51
CA LEU A 42 -1.11 7.68 -6.22
C LEU A 42 -1.57 9.10 -6.54
N THR A 43 -2.24 9.28 -7.68
CA THR A 43 -2.89 10.55 -8.01
C THR A 43 -4.23 10.60 -7.29
N SER A 44 -4.72 11.81 -7.00
CA SER A 44 -6.10 11.97 -6.53
C SER A 44 -7.06 11.27 -7.50
N PRO A 45 -8.14 10.63 -7.01
CA PRO A 45 -9.17 10.11 -7.90
C PRO A 45 -9.66 11.25 -8.80
N SER A 46 -9.81 10.97 -10.09
CA SER A 46 -10.52 11.89 -10.99
C SER A 46 -11.91 12.15 -10.40
N PRO A 47 -12.37 13.41 -10.33
CA PRO A 47 -13.70 13.73 -9.83
C PRO A 47 -14.81 13.04 -10.63
#